data_AF-A0A139HKA5-F1
#
_entry.id   AF-A0A139HKA5-F1
#
_cell.length_a   1.000
_cell.length_b   1.000
_cell.length_c   1.000
_cell.angle_alpha   90.00
_cell.angle_beta   90.00
_cell.angle_gamma   90.00
#
_symmetry.space_group_name_H-M   'P 1'
#
loop_
_entity.id
_entity.type
_entity.pdbx_description
1 polymer ?
#
loop_
_entity_poly.entity_id
_entity_poly.type
_entity_poly.pdbx_seq_one_letter_code
_entity_poly.pdbx_strand_id
1 'polypeptide(L)'
;MNFLSEVAAVGRRTAVDALQSSTIDHDAPFSPEVPDDLRHSMPDLFDRFPIVFPWTKPEPVDPALHNVWILDNTAFRTPQPGDKRPELAEIEPAKKTQPSRISEDGSKPQPVRGGSGWEVEFVACYFIKGSGKDVSRIVSHIAHELQVSDEDIATKKRIAERVQPFADTVLPKRTLRISIDGKEQQTLGPSNYSGISSGLHQLHFSPTQQLSPFVSNAINLPPPFGIPSITVPAEERGWAVISDIDDTIKITQTPSPLGILHETFIVEDPTPVPGMPALYSHIQSTLQYPPFFYLSASPYNLYPFLRQFREAHYPQGTIILRDASWQNLGGLIASLNQDTQGKSIRD
;
A
#
# COMPACT_ATOMS: atom_id res chain seq x y z
N MET A 1 8.74 36.61 18.83
CA MET A 1 8.61 35.90 17.53
C MET A 1 7.57 34.76 17.57
N ASN A 2 6.68 34.63 18.57
CA ASN A 2 5.70 33.52 18.63
C ASN A 2 4.24 33.93 18.35
N PHE A 3 3.89 35.22 18.42
CA PHE A 3 2.51 35.66 18.23
C PHE A 3 2.07 35.64 16.76
N LEU A 4 2.98 35.95 15.82
CA LEU A 4 2.68 35.94 14.39
C LEU A 4 2.54 34.51 13.82
N SER A 5 3.24 33.53 14.39
CA SER A 5 3.09 32.11 14.03
C SER A 5 1.76 31.54 14.54
N GLU A 6 1.33 31.92 15.75
CA GLU A 6 0.04 31.52 16.31
C GLU A 6 -1.14 32.18 15.58
N VAL A 7 -1.07 33.49 15.29
CA VAL A 7 -2.10 34.19 14.52
C VAL A 7 -2.19 33.64 13.08
N ALA A 8 -1.05 33.31 12.47
CA ALA A 8 -1.03 32.64 11.17
C ALA A 8 -1.56 31.19 11.24
N ALA A 9 -1.44 30.49 12.37
CA ALA A 9 -1.97 29.14 12.55
C ALA A 9 -3.49 29.16 12.83
N VAL A 10 -3.97 30.13 13.60
CA VAL A 10 -5.40 30.35 13.90
C VAL A 10 -6.15 30.83 12.65
N GLY A 11 -5.57 31.78 11.89
CA GLY A 11 -6.11 32.21 10.59
C GLY A 11 -6.06 31.10 9.53
N ARG A 12 -5.09 30.18 9.62
CA ARG A 12 -5.04 28.97 8.78
C ARG A 12 -6.13 27.97 9.15
N ARG A 13 -6.42 27.75 10.44
CA ARG A 13 -7.51 26.86 10.88
C ARG A 13 -8.88 27.35 10.43
N THR A 14 -9.16 28.65 10.58
CA THR A 14 -10.45 29.23 10.15
C THR A 14 -10.65 29.21 8.63
N ALA A 15 -9.58 29.35 7.84
CA ALA A 15 -9.65 29.18 6.39
C ALA A 15 -9.82 27.70 5.97
N VAL A 16 -9.22 26.77 6.74
CA VAL A 16 -9.38 25.32 6.54
C VAL A 16 -10.82 24.88 6.83
N ASP A 17 -11.46 25.37 7.90
CA ASP A 17 -12.86 25.04 8.21
C ASP A 17 -13.83 25.61 7.14
N ALA A 18 -13.54 26.82 6.63
CA ALA A 18 -14.33 27.45 5.57
C ALA A 18 -14.18 26.75 4.20
N LEU A 19 -13.02 26.15 3.92
CA LEU A 19 -12.77 25.38 2.69
C LEU A 19 -13.19 23.91 2.80
N GLN A 20 -13.10 23.32 4.00
CA GLN A 20 -13.60 21.97 4.28
C GLN A 20 -15.13 21.92 4.18
N SER A 21 -15.85 22.92 4.67
CA SER A 21 -17.32 22.96 4.55
C SER A 21 -17.85 23.06 3.11
N SER A 22 -17.01 23.46 2.15
CA SER A 22 -17.39 23.64 0.74
C SER A 22 -16.79 22.60 -0.22
N THR A 23 -15.90 21.73 0.28
CA THR A 23 -15.18 20.75 -0.55
C THR A 23 -14.97 19.42 0.19
N ILE A 24 -15.98 18.98 0.95
CA ILE A 24 -16.11 17.54 1.23
C ILE A 24 -16.53 16.91 -0.09
N ASP A 25 -15.53 16.48 -0.86
CA ASP A 25 -15.77 15.52 -1.92
C ASP A 25 -16.14 14.20 -1.23
N HIS A 26 -17.43 13.87 -1.24
CA HIS A 26 -18.01 12.69 -0.59
C HIS A 26 -17.61 11.37 -1.29
N ASP A 27 -16.69 11.41 -2.25
CA ASP A 27 -16.29 10.30 -3.10
C ASP A 27 -15.20 9.39 -2.50
N ALA A 28 -14.97 9.44 -1.19
CA ALA A 28 -14.42 8.30 -0.45
C ALA A 28 -15.60 7.55 0.20
N PRO A 29 -16.27 6.61 -0.50
CA PRO A 29 -17.59 6.07 -0.12
C PRO A 29 -17.63 5.28 1.20
N PHE A 30 -16.52 5.18 1.95
CA PHE A 30 -16.42 4.44 3.21
C PHE A 30 -15.49 5.12 4.24
N SER A 31 -15.59 6.44 4.44
CA SER A 31 -14.98 7.07 5.61
C SER A 31 -15.92 7.00 6.82
N PRO A 32 -15.69 6.14 7.83
CA PRO A 32 -16.35 6.30 9.12
C PRO A 32 -15.86 7.60 9.79
N GLU A 33 -16.77 8.32 10.45
CA GLU A 33 -16.43 9.51 11.23
C GLU A 33 -15.46 9.13 12.36
N VAL A 34 -14.28 9.75 12.40
CA VAL A 34 -13.33 9.58 13.51
C VAL A 34 -13.78 10.49 14.66
N PRO A 35 -13.98 9.98 15.88
CA PRO A 35 -14.34 10.80 17.02
C PRO A 35 -13.34 11.93 17.29
N ASP A 36 -13.82 13.14 17.57
CA ASP A 36 -12.99 14.33 17.75
C ASP A 36 -11.99 14.19 18.92
N ASP A 37 -12.39 13.51 19.99
CA ASP A 37 -11.52 13.20 21.13
C ASP A 37 -10.32 12.32 20.73
N LEU A 38 -10.56 11.31 19.89
CA LEU A 38 -9.50 10.49 19.32
C LEU A 38 -8.56 11.33 18.44
N ARG A 39 -9.14 12.22 17.62
CA ARG A 39 -8.38 13.15 16.77
C ARG A 39 -7.46 14.06 17.57
N HIS A 40 -7.95 14.63 18.66
CA HIS A 40 -7.18 15.51 19.55
C HIS A 40 -6.10 14.74 20.33
N SER A 41 -6.36 13.49 20.71
CA SER A 41 -5.40 12.66 21.45
C SER A 41 -4.20 12.21 20.60
N MET A 42 -4.40 12.03 19.29
CA MET A 42 -3.40 11.57 18.34
C MET A 42 -3.31 12.47 17.09
N PRO A 43 -2.88 13.74 17.21
CA PRO A 43 -2.87 14.68 16.07
C PRO A 43 -1.89 14.26 14.96
N ASP A 44 -0.80 13.56 15.32
CA ASP A 44 0.15 13.01 14.34
C ASP A 44 -0.43 11.89 13.50
N LEU A 45 -1.54 11.32 13.96
CA LEU A 45 -2.35 10.33 13.26
C LEU A 45 -3.15 11.10 12.18
N PHE A 46 -3.92 12.11 12.58
CA PHE A 46 -5.02 12.64 11.75
C PHE A 46 -4.78 13.98 11.05
N ASP A 47 -3.76 14.77 11.42
CA ASP A 47 -3.60 16.15 10.95
C ASP A 47 -2.42 16.36 9.98
N ARG A 48 -1.88 15.28 9.40
CA ARG A 48 -0.69 15.31 8.54
C ARG A 48 -0.97 15.12 7.05
N PHE A 49 -2.12 15.59 6.59
CA PHE A 49 -2.40 15.62 5.16
C PHE A 49 -1.60 16.76 4.49
N PRO A 50 -0.84 16.48 3.44
CA PRO A 50 -0.18 17.55 2.69
C PRO A 50 -1.26 18.45 2.06
N ILE A 51 -1.15 19.75 2.32
CA ILE A 51 -2.00 20.74 1.65
C ILE A 51 -1.60 20.77 0.18
N VAL A 52 -2.44 20.18 -0.67
CA VAL A 52 -2.22 20.17 -2.11
C VAL A 52 -3.32 20.95 -2.80
N PHE A 53 -2.94 22.09 -3.33
CA PHE A 53 -3.85 22.90 -4.12
C PHE A 53 -4.22 22.21 -5.44
N PRO A 54 -5.45 22.40 -5.95
CA PRO A 54 -5.90 21.82 -7.21
C PRO A 54 -4.94 22.10 -8.38
N TRP A 55 -4.33 23.29 -8.42
CA TRP A 55 -3.40 23.74 -9.47
C TRP A 55 -1.94 23.25 -9.31
N THR A 56 -1.60 22.53 -8.23
CA THR A 56 -0.26 21.95 -8.07
C THR A 56 -0.01 20.92 -9.18
N LYS A 57 1.11 21.03 -9.90
CA LYS A 57 1.49 20.06 -10.95
C LYS A 57 2.09 18.79 -10.34
N PRO A 58 1.99 17.64 -11.02
CA PRO A 58 2.74 16.46 -10.64
C PRO A 58 4.25 16.70 -10.65
N GLU A 59 4.94 16.13 -9.66
CA GLU A 59 6.38 16.25 -9.51
C GLU A 59 7.03 14.86 -9.38
N PRO A 60 8.30 14.69 -9.77
CA PRO A 60 9.03 13.45 -9.51
C PRO A 60 9.25 13.27 -8.00
N VAL A 61 9.51 12.03 -7.60
CA VAL A 61 10.02 11.75 -6.24
C VAL A 61 11.41 12.35 -6.04
N ASP A 62 11.65 12.89 -4.85
CA ASP A 62 12.97 13.30 -4.39
C ASP A 62 13.59 12.13 -3.60
N PRO A 63 14.66 11.49 -4.12
CA PRO A 63 15.30 10.37 -3.45
C PRO A 63 15.91 10.69 -2.09
N ALA A 64 16.18 11.97 -1.78
CA ALA A 64 16.67 12.36 -0.46
C ALA A 64 15.54 12.32 0.58
N LEU A 65 14.31 12.67 0.19
CA LEU A 65 13.20 12.92 1.10
C LEU A 65 12.12 11.85 1.10
N HIS A 66 11.97 11.08 0.01
CA HIS A 66 10.80 10.23 -0.19
C HIS A 66 11.11 8.74 -0.11
N ASN A 67 10.16 7.96 0.42
CA ASN A 67 10.13 6.50 0.41
C ASN A 67 9.05 6.05 -0.57
N VAL A 68 9.29 4.99 -1.33
CA VAL A 68 8.32 4.49 -2.31
C VAL A 68 8.24 2.98 -2.27
N TRP A 69 7.04 2.42 -2.24
CA TRP A 69 6.84 0.98 -2.35
C TRP A 69 6.19 0.67 -3.68
N ILE A 70 6.81 -0.18 -4.49
CA ILE A 70 6.19 -0.74 -5.67
C ILE A 70 5.65 -2.11 -5.25
N LEU A 71 4.33 -2.29 -5.33
CA LEU A 71 3.70 -3.53 -4.90
C LEU A 71 3.95 -4.64 -5.93
N ASP A 72 4.16 -5.85 -5.45
CA ASP A 72 4.25 -7.06 -6.26
C ASP A 72 2.95 -7.21 -7.06
N ASN A 73 3.09 -7.62 -8.31
CA ASN A 73 1.99 -7.58 -9.27
C ASN A 73 2.07 -8.74 -10.26
N THR A 74 1.11 -8.80 -11.18
CA THR A 74 1.03 -9.81 -12.21
C THR A 74 0.99 -9.15 -13.59
N ALA A 75 1.87 -9.58 -14.48
CA ALA A 75 1.80 -9.21 -15.89
C ALA A 75 0.90 -10.22 -16.61
N PHE A 76 0.02 -9.76 -17.48
CA PHE A 76 -0.93 -10.61 -18.20
C PHE A 76 -0.96 -10.23 -19.68
N ARG A 77 -1.41 -11.17 -20.52
CA ARG A 77 -1.59 -10.89 -21.96
C ARG A 77 -2.80 -10.01 -22.19
N THR A 78 -2.65 -9.01 -23.04
CA THR A 78 -3.78 -8.26 -23.59
C THR A 78 -4.45 -9.06 -24.71
N PRO A 79 -5.78 -9.02 -24.81
CA PRO A 79 -6.49 -9.47 -26.00
C PRO A 79 -5.95 -8.72 -27.24
N GLN A 80 -5.49 -9.45 -28.25
CA GLN A 80 -4.97 -8.84 -29.49
C GLN A 80 -6.09 -8.11 -30.26
N PRO A 81 -5.78 -7.12 -31.11
CA PRO A 81 -6.78 -6.54 -32.02
C PRO A 81 -7.45 -7.63 -32.87
N GLY A 82 -8.74 -7.89 -32.61
CA GLY A 82 -9.51 -8.97 -33.23
C GLY A 82 -9.97 -10.08 -32.26
N ASP A 83 -9.49 -10.07 -31.02
CA ASP A 83 -9.97 -10.93 -29.94
C ASP A 83 -11.35 -10.44 -29.47
N LYS A 84 -12.40 -11.10 -29.94
CA LYS A 84 -13.79 -10.78 -29.62
C LYS A 84 -14.20 -11.51 -28.35
N ARG A 85 -14.00 -10.87 -27.21
CA ARG A 85 -14.54 -11.26 -25.89
C ARG A 85 -15.62 -10.28 -25.46
N PRO A 86 -16.86 -10.44 -25.98
CA PRO A 86 -17.96 -9.52 -25.71
C PRO A 86 -18.26 -9.36 -24.20
N GLU A 87 -17.80 -10.27 -23.36
CA GLU A 87 -17.96 -10.28 -21.91
C GLU A 87 -17.00 -9.36 -21.13
N LEU A 88 -15.94 -8.82 -21.76
CA LEU A 88 -14.91 -7.97 -21.11
C LEU A 88 -14.87 -6.53 -21.64
N ALA A 89 -15.88 -6.11 -22.41
CA ALA A 89 -15.82 -4.95 -23.30
C ALA A 89 -15.92 -3.55 -22.66
N GLU A 90 -15.83 -3.39 -21.33
CA GLU A 90 -16.08 -2.10 -20.67
C GLU A 90 -15.01 -1.70 -19.66
N ILE A 91 -13.76 -1.43 -20.09
CA ILE A 91 -12.87 -0.54 -19.32
C ILE A 91 -12.00 0.27 -20.30
N GLU A 92 -12.32 1.55 -20.48
CA GLU A 92 -11.48 2.48 -21.24
C GLU A 92 -10.23 2.88 -20.41
N PRO A 93 -9.00 2.77 -20.95
CA PRO A 93 -7.80 3.08 -20.19
C PRO A 93 -7.54 4.59 -20.09
N ALA A 94 -7.21 5.04 -18.87
CA ALA A 94 -6.76 6.39 -18.58
C ALA A 94 -5.35 6.67 -19.16
N LYS A 95 -5.22 7.81 -19.86
CA LYS A 95 -4.00 8.51 -20.35
C LYS A 95 -2.67 7.73 -20.34
N LYS A 96 -2.23 7.39 -21.57
CA LYS A 96 -0.93 6.77 -21.92
C LYS A 96 0.28 7.58 -21.46
N THR A 97 1.14 6.97 -20.64
CA THR A 97 2.53 7.39 -20.45
C THR A 97 3.37 6.99 -21.67
N GLN A 98 4.39 7.78 -22.03
CA GLN A 98 5.28 7.47 -23.17
C GLN A 98 6.50 6.67 -22.69
N PRO A 99 6.65 5.40 -23.09
CA PRO A 99 7.71 4.51 -22.64
C PRO A 99 8.99 4.66 -23.48
N SER A 100 10.13 4.22 -22.93
CA SER A 100 11.42 4.24 -23.62
C SER A 100 12.24 2.99 -23.28
N ARG A 101 12.79 2.29 -24.28
CA ARG A 101 13.67 1.11 -24.08
C ARG A 101 15.11 1.52 -23.80
N ILE A 102 15.84 0.70 -23.04
CA ILE A 102 17.30 0.81 -22.90
C ILE A 102 17.91 -0.16 -23.92
N SER A 103 18.85 0.30 -24.75
CA SER A 103 19.58 -0.58 -25.67
C SER A 103 20.59 -1.44 -24.88
N GLU A 104 20.80 -2.70 -25.28
CA GLU A 104 21.76 -3.63 -24.64
C GLU A 104 23.20 -3.10 -24.60
N ASP A 105 23.52 -2.08 -25.42
CA ASP A 105 24.81 -1.38 -25.49
C ASP A 105 24.89 -0.09 -24.65
N GLY A 106 23.83 0.25 -23.89
CA GLY A 106 23.77 1.47 -23.07
C GLY A 106 23.52 2.77 -23.87
N SER A 107 23.19 2.70 -25.15
CA SER A 107 22.86 3.87 -25.97
C SER A 107 21.46 4.46 -25.70
N LYS A 108 21.24 5.71 -26.16
CA LYS A 108 20.10 6.57 -25.79
C LYS A 108 18.72 5.90 -26.01
N PRO A 109 17.73 6.16 -25.12
CA PRO A 109 16.41 5.54 -25.22
C PRO A 109 15.68 5.91 -26.52
N GLN A 110 15.19 4.92 -27.25
CA GLN A 110 14.39 5.12 -28.47
C GLN A 110 12.89 4.93 -28.18
N PRO A 111 11.99 5.76 -28.75
CA PRO A 111 10.55 5.60 -28.62
C PRO A 111 10.04 4.41 -29.47
N VAL A 112 9.26 3.51 -28.86
CA VAL A 112 8.68 2.35 -29.56
C VAL A 112 7.19 2.60 -29.84
N ARG A 113 6.75 2.37 -31.09
CA ARG A 113 5.32 2.26 -31.43
C ARG A 113 4.90 0.79 -31.35
N GLY A 114 4.05 0.44 -30.38
CA GLY A 114 3.40 -0.86 -30.23
C GLY A 114 3.99 -1.73 -29.10
N GLY A 115 3.14 -2.17 -28.16
CA GLY A 115 3.51 -3.04 -27.04
C GLY A 115 3.70 -4.51 -27.43
N SER A 116 4.25 -5.32 -26.53
CA SER A 116 4.51 -6.76 -26.72
C SER A 116 3.26 -7.66 -26.64
N GLY A 117 2.08 -7.07 -26.42
CA GLY A 117 0.86 -7.80 -26.07
C GLY A 117 0.81 -8.24 -24.60
N TRP A 118 1.69 -7.71 -23.75
CA TRP A 118 1.67 -7.88 -22.31
C TRP A 118 1.42 -6.55 -21.62
N GLU A 119 0.62 -6.59 -20.56
CA GLU A 119 0.35 -5.46 -19.68
C GLU A 119 0.58 -5.86 -18.22
N VAL A 120 0.86 -4.87 -17.39
CA VAL A 120 1.03 -5.03 -15.95
C VAL A 120 0.44 -3.81 -15.25
N GLU A 121 -0.34 -4.04 -14.21
CA GLU A 121 -0.77 -2.96 -13.31
C GLU A 121 0.33 -2.72 -12.27
N PHE A 122 0.89 -1.52 -12.28
CA PHE A 122 1.81 -1.08 -11.24
C PHE A 122 1.05 -0.25 -10.21
N VAL A 123 1.03 -0.74 -8.97
CA VAL A 123 0.59 0.03 -7.81
C VAL A 123 1.83 0.50 -7.04
N ALA A 124 1.91 1.80 -6.76
CA ALA A 124 2.98 2.36 -5.95
C ALA A 124 2.46 3.28 -4.84
N CYS A 125 3.06 3.18 -3.65
CA CYS A 125 2.74 3.99 -2.48
C CYS A 125 3.90 4.94 -2.14
N TYR A 126 3.59 6.20 -1.84
CA TYR A 126 4.58 7.28 -1.75
C TYR A 126 4.50 7.98 -0.39
N PHE A 127 5.64 8.14 0.29
CA PHE A 127 5.73 8.68 1.64
C PHE A 127 6.92 9.63 1.81
N ILE A 128 6.86 10.52 2.80
CA ILE A 128 8.03 11.27 3.29
C ILE A 128 8.78 10.42 4.32
N LYS A 129 10.08 10.20 4.09
CA LYS A 129 10.94 9.37 4.95
C LYS A 129 10.93 9.85 6.39
N GLY A 130 10.59 8.95 7.32
CA GLY A 130 10.69 9.21 8.76
C GLY A 130 9.93 10.46 9.18
N SER A 131 8.84 10.77 8.48
CA SER A 131 8.03 11.94 8.76
C SER A 131 7.20 11.71 10.01
N GLY A 132 6.77 10.47 10.30
CA GLY A 132 6.09 10.07 11.54
C GLY A 132 6.99 10.14 12.78
N LYS A 133 7.49 11.33 13.13
CA LYS A 133 8.49 11.57 14.20
C LYS A 133 7.96 11.40 15.62
N ASP A 134 6.65 11.30 15.83
CA ASP A 134 6.05 11.16 17.16
C ASP A 134 4.99 10.04 17.21
N VAL A 135 5.40 8.82 16.85
CA VAL A 135 4.57 7.62 17.04
C VAL A 135 4.47 7.21 18.52
N SER A 136 5.17 7.90 19.42
CA SER A 136 5.31 7.52 20.84
C SER A 136 3.95 7.43 21.55
N ARG A 137 3.01 8.32 21.22
CA ARG A 137 1.64 8.30 21.77
C ARG A 137 0.85 7.09 21.30
N ILE A 138 0.97 6.74 20.01
CA ILE A 138 0.28 5.58 19.42
C ILE A 138 0.85 4.30 20.01
N VAL A 139 2.18 4.20 20.10
CA VAL A 139 2.88 3.07 20.71
C VAL A 139 2.46 2.91 22.17
N SER A 140 2.44 4.00 22.94
CA SER A 140 2.04 3.98 24.35
C SER A 140 0.59 3.56 24.51
N HIS A 141 -0.31 4.01 23.62
CA HIS A 141 -1.72 3.62 23.66
C HIS A 141 -1.91 2.14 23.32
N ILE A 142 -1.32 1.63 22.23
CA ILE A 142 -1.39 0.20 21.88
C ILE A 142 -0.77 -0.66 22.99
N ALA A 143 0.38 -0.25 23.53
CA ALA A 143 1.04 -0.94 24.63
C ALA A 143 0.16 -1.00 25.89
N HIS A 144 -0.53 0.10 26.22
CA HIS A 144 -1.47 0.16 27.34
C HIS A 144 -2.67 -0.77 27.14
N GLU A 145 -3.37 -0.67 25.99
CA GLU A 145 -4.56 -1.49 25.69
C GLU A 145 -4.24 -2.99 25.69
N LEU A 146 -3.03 -3.36 25.26
CA LEU A 146 -2.56 -4.75 25.22
C LEU A 146 -1.76 -5.17 26.46
N GLN A 147 -1.73 -4.33 27.50
CA GLN A 147 -1.07 -4.60 28.78
C GLN A 147 0.42 -5.01 28.64
N VAL A 148 1.12 -4.41 27.66
CA VAL A 148 2.54 -4.64 27.43
C VAL A 148 3.34 -4.02 28.58
N SER A 149 4.20 -4.83 29.20
CA SER A 149 5.07 -4.38 30.31
C SER A 149 5.94 -3.19 29.91
N ASP A 150 6.16 -2.27 30.85
CA ASP A 150 7.02 -1.12 30.61
C ASP A 150 8.47 -1.48 30.32
N GLU A 151 8.91 -2.62 30.86
CA GLU A 151 10.25 -3.19 30.68
C GLU A 151 10.41 -3.94 29.36
N ASP A 152 9.32 -4.22 28.64
CA ASP A 152 9.35 -4.90 27.33
C ASP A 152 9.66 -3.90 26.19
N ILE A 153 10.92 -3.49 26.16
CA ILE A 153 11.46 -2.55 25.17
C ILE A 153 11.36 -3.13 23.75
N ALA A 154 11.52 -4.46 23.60
CA ALA A 154 11.52 -5.13 22.30
C ALA A 154 10.14 -5.05 21.64
N THR A 155 9.08 -5.37 22.38
CA THR A 155 7.70 -5.28 21.89
C THR A 155 7.32 -3.85 21.57
N LYS A 156 7.64 -2.87 22.43
CA LYS A 156 7.38 -1.46 22.15
C LYS A 156 8.08 -0.97 20.88
N LYS A 157 9.32 -1.41 20.64
CA LYS A 157 10.05 -1.11 19.40
C LYS A 157 9.35 -1.72 18.17
N ARG A 158 8.88 -2.96 18.27
CA ARG A 158 8.14 -3.63 17.18
C ARG A 158 6.83 -2.89 16.85
N ILE A 159 6.07 -2.47 17.87
CA ILE A 159 4.86 -1.66 17.67
C ILE A 159 5.24 -0.38 16.90
N ALA A 160 6.30 0.32 17.32
CA ALA A 160 6.75 1.54 16.66
C ALA A 160 7.10 1.31 15.18
N GLU A 161 7.85 0.24 14.88
CA GLU A 161 8.23 -0.13 13.51
C GLU A 161 7.00 -0.45 12.63
N ARG A 162 6.00 -1.14 13.17
CA ARG A 162 4.77 -1.51 12.43
C ARG A 162 3.77 -0.36 12.31
N VAL A 163 3.76 0.58 13.25
CA VAL A 163 2.94 1.81 13.21
C VAL A 163 3.56 2.87 12.30
N GLN A 164 4.89 2.93 12.17
CA GLN A 164 5.59 3.95 11.39
C GLN A 164 5.05 4.13 9.95
N PRO A 165 4.85 3.07 9.13
CA PRO A 165 4.19 3.12 7.83
C PRO A 165 2.95 4.00 7.74
N PHE A 166 2.18 4.05 8.81
CA PHE A 166 0.92 4.74 8.86
C PHE A 166 1.02 6.18 9.35
N ALA A 167 2.02 6.47 10.16
CA ALA A 167 2.30 7.82 10.65
C ALA A 167 3.13 8.66 9.64
N ASP A 168 3.75 7.99 8.67
CA ASP A 168 4.47 8.67 7.60
C ASP A 168 3.50 9.41 6.67
N THR A 169 3.80 10.68 6.42
CA THR A 169 3.04 11.55 5.53
C THR A 169 3.05 11.01 4.12
N VAL A 170 1.86 10.70 3.60
CA VAL A 170 1.64 10.29 2.21
C VAL A 170 1.92 11.43 1.24
N LEU A 171 2.32 11.10 0.02
CA LEU A 171 2.69 12.08 -1.00
C LEU A 171 1.76 12.00 -2.23
N PRO A 172 0.77 12.90 -2.35
CA PRO A 172 -0.02 13.04 -3.56
C PRO A 172 0.74 13.74 -4.68
N LYS A 173 0.25 13.56 -5.92
CA LYS A 173 0.80 14.18 -7.14
C LYS A 173 2.27 13.85 -7.37
N ARG A 174 2.73 12.66 -6.97
CA ARG A 174 4.10 12.17 -7.23
C ARG A 174 4.16 11.19 -8.39
N THR A 175 5.24 11.29 -9.15
CA THR A 175 5.58 10.38 -10.24
C THR A 175 6.88 9.65 -9.94
N LEU A 176 7.01 8.42 -10.42
CA LEU A 176 8.19 7.57 -10.19
C LEU A 176 8.70 7.00 -11.50
N ARG A 177 9.97 7.21 -11.84
CA ARG A 177 10.61 6.45 -12.91
C ARG A 177 11.05 5.09 -12.37
N ILE A 178 10.73 4.02 -13.10
CA ILE A 178 11.10 2.65 -12.76
C ILE A 178 11.87 1.99 -13.90
N SER A 179 12.75 1.04 -13.54
CA SER A 179 13.36 0.08 -14.44
C SER A 179 12.62 -1.25 -14.29
N ILE A 180 12.18 -1.83 -15.40
CA ILE A 180 11.40 -3.07 -15.45
C ILE A 180 12.30 -4.17 -16.05
N ASP A 181 12.62 -5.18 -15.25
CA ASP A 181 13.49 -6.32 -15.63
C ASP A 181 14.86 -5.90 -16.23
N GLY A 182 15.31 -4.68 -15.94
CA GLY A 182 16.50 -4.08 -16.59
C GLY A 182 16.37 -3.82 -18.10
N LYS A 183 15.22 -4.11 -18.71
CA LYS A 183 14.99 -4.08 -20.16
C LYS A 183 14.34 -2.79 -20.65
N GLU A 184 13.51 -2.16 -19.83
CA GLU A 184 12.84 -0.91 -20.18
C GLU A 184 12.64 0.00 -18.98
N GLN A 185 12.34 1.27 -19.26
CA GLN A 185 11.97 2.23 -18.23
C GLN A 185 10.61 2.85 -18.51
N GLN A 186 9.82 3.00 -17.45
CA GLN A 186 8.51 3.65 -17.50
C GLN A 186 8.34 4.62 -16.33
N THR A 187 7.31 5.47 -16.40
CA THR A 187 6.98 6.43 -15.34
C THR A 187 5.61 6.06 -14.75
N LEU A 188 5.57 5.75 -13.46
CA LEU A 188 4.35 5.56 -12.68
C LEU A 188 3.79 6.90 -12.21
N GLY A 189 2.49 6.94 -11.92
CA GLY A 189 1.80 8.09 -11.35
C GLY A 189 1.07 8.99 -12.35
N PRO A 190 0.50 10.11 -11.89
CA PRO A 190 0.67 10.66 -10.53
C PRO A 190 -0.08 9.90 -9.43
N SER A 191 0.40 9.97 -8.19
CA SER A 191 -0.32 9.47 -7.00
C SER A 191 -1.54 10.32 -6.65
N ASN A 192 -2.57 9.66 -6.11
CA ASN A 192 -3.81 10.24 -5.58
C ASN A 192 -3.60 10.85 -4.19
N TYR A 193 -4.68 11.33 -3.54
CA TYR A 193 -4.64 11.96 -2.23
C TYR A 193 -4.23 11.02 -1.08
N SER A 194 -4.41 9.72 -1.24
CA SER A 194 -3.88 8.69 -0.34
C SER A 194 -2.38 8.41 -0.58
N GLY A 195 -1.76 9.07 -1.54
CA GLY A 195 -0.38 8.81 -1.93
C GLY A 195 -0.19 7.45 -2.60
N ILE A 196 -1.20 6.97 -3.32
CA ILE A 196 -1.14 5.74 -4.14
C ILE A 196 -1.24 6.12 -5.61
N SER A 197 -0.39 5.56 -6.46
CA SER A 197 -0.64 5.51 -7.90
C SER A 197 -1.00 4.09 -8.31
N SER A 198 -2.00 3.95 -9.18
CA SER A 198 -2.22 2.72 -9.94
C SER A 198 -2.29 3.07 -11.42
N GLY A 199 -1.66 2.25 -12.26
CA GLY A 199 -1.66 2.43 -13.70
C GLY A 199 -1.39 1.14 -14.42
N LEU A 200 -2.08 0.94 -15.54
CA LEU A 200 -1.82 -0.17 -16.47
C LEU A 200 -0.72 0.22 -17.46
N HIS A 201 0.32 -0.59 -17.52
CA HIS A 201 1.52 -0.34 -18.32
C HIS A 201 1.73 -1.45 -19.35
N GLN A 202 1.84 -1.07 -20.62
CA GLN A 202 2.23 -2.00 -21.68
C GLN A 202 3.71 -2.32 -21.57
N LEU A 203 4.05 -3.60 -21.51
CA LEU A 203 5.43 -4.07 -21.59
C LEU A 203 5.86 -4.12 -23.06
N HIS A 204 7.08 -3.67 -23.35
CA HIS A 204 7.64 -3.74 -24.71
C HIS A 204 8.57 -4.93 -24.88
N PHE A 205 8.72 -5.78 -23.87
CA PHE A 205 9.42 -7.05 -23.99
C PHE A 205 8.46 -8.17 -23.61
N SER A 206 8.64 -9.35 -24.19
CA SER A 206 7.85 -10.52 -23.84
C SER A 206 8.52 -11.25 -22.67
N PRO A 207 7.81 -11.53 -21.55
CA PRO A 207 8.32 -12.34 -20.44
C PRO A 207 8.56 -13.84 -20.77
N THR A 208 8.58 -14.20 -22.06
CA THR A 208 8.18 -15.52 -22.59
C THR A 208 9.23 -16.62 -22.57
N GLN A 209 10.48 -16.38 -22.17
CA GLN A 209 11.43 -17.49 -22.21
C GLN A 209 11.15 -18.54 -21.13
N GLN A 210 10.57 -18.17 -19.98
CA GLN A 210 10.24 -19.11 -18.89
C GLN A 210 9.05 -18.71 -17.99
N LEU A 211 8.27 -17.66 -18.32
CA LEU A 211 7.25 -17.08 -17.41
C LEU A 211 7.80 -16.83 -15.99
N SER A 212 9.10 -16.58 -15.91
CA SER A 212 9.77 -16.40 -14.63
C SER A 212 9.41 -15.05 -14.05
N PRO A 213 9.23 -14.95 -12.72
CA PRO A 213 9.07 -13.68 -12.07
C PRO A 213 10.26 -12.76 -12.37
N PHE A 214 9.99 -11.47 -12.58
CA PHE A 214 10.99 -10.44 -12.81
C PHE A 214 10.84 -9.26 -11.86
N VAL A 215 11.89 -8.46 -11.69
CA VAL A 215 11.91 -7.38 -10.71
C VAL A 215 11.79 -6.02 -11.38
N SER A 216 11.00 -5.13 -10.78
CA SER A 216 10.98 -3.70 -11.14
C SER A 216 11.47 -2.84 -9.99
N ASN A 217 12.34 -1.88 -10.29
CA ASN A 217 13.02 -1.05 -9.31
C ASN A 217 12.77 0.43 -9.58
N ALA A 218 12.61 1.22 -8.52
CA ALA A 218 12.67 2.67 -8.61
C ALA A 218 14.05 3.12 -9.11
N ILE A 219 14.07 4.04 -10.06
CA ILE A 219 15.31 4.64 -10.57
C ILE A 219 15.75 5.76 -9.62
N ASN A 220 17.05 5.79 -9.30
CA ASN A 220 17.68 6.77 -8.42
C ASN A 220 17.16 6.76 -6.97
N LEU A 221 16.48 5.70 -6.55
CA LEU A 221 16.00 5.53 -5.17
C LEU A 221 16.71 4.31 -4.55
N PRO A 222 17.88 4.49 -3.91
CA PRO A 222 18.65 3.37 -3.40
C PRO A 222 17.92 2.69 -2.21
N PRO A 223 18.17 1.39 -1.97
CA PRO A 223 17.73 0.71 -0.76
C PRO A 223 18.17 1.48 0.51
N PRO A 224 17.39 1.45 1.61
CA PRO A 224 16.12 0.74 1.80
C PRO A 224 14.88 1.56 1.40
N PHE A 225 15.05 2.69 0.69
CA PHE A 225 14.01 3.69 0.48
C PHE A 225 13.07 3.38 -0.69
N GLY A 226 13.22 2.21 -1.29
CA GLY A 226 12.40 1.69 -2.37
C GLY A 226 12.12 0.21 -2.12
N ILE A 227 10.86 -0.19 -1.93
CA ILE A 227 10.51 -1.61 -2.02
C ILE A 227 10.35 -1.95 -3.51
N PRO A 228 11.19 -2.85 -4.07
CA PRO A 228 11.02 -3.28 -5.45
C PRO A 228 9.86 -4.26 -5.58
N SER A 229 9.20 -4.26 -6.73
CA SER A 229 8.14 -5.22 -7.02
C SER A 229 8.70 -6.46 -7.71
N ILE A 230 8.16 -7.61 -7.35
CA ILE A 230 8.28 -8.84 -8.12
C ILE A 230 7.00 -8.98 -8.96
N THR A 231 7.16 -9.05 -10.27
CA THR A 231 6.09 -9.26 -11.24
C THR A 231 6.05 -10.73 -11.67
N VAL A 232 4.90 -11.38 -11.49
CA VAL A 232 4.66 -12.75 -11.99
C VAL A 232 3.99 -12.69 -13.36
N PRO A 233 4.55 -13.27 -14.42
CA PRO A 233 3.84 -13.43 -15.69
C PRO A 233 2.73 -14.46 -15.58
N ALA A 234 1.52 -14.10 -16.00
CA ALA A 234 0.37 -14.98 -16.13
C ALA A 234 -0.05 -15.09 -17.60
N GLU A 235 -0.12 -16.32 -18.09
CA GLU A 235 -0.67 -16.58 -19.42
C GLU A 235 -2.17 -16.31 -19.47
N GLU A 236 -2.67 -16.10 -20.67
CA GLU A 236 -4.08 -15.79 -20.91
C GLU A 236 -5.06 -16.89 -20.47
N ARG A 237 -4.62 -18.14 -20.51
CA ARG A 237 -5.41 -19.31 -20.15
C ARG A 237 -4.68 -20.09 -19.08
N GLY A 238 -5.44 -20.62 -18.14
CA GLY A 238 -4.91 -21.45 -17.06
C GLY A 238 -5.73 -21.28 -15.80
N TRP A 239 -5.13 -21.65 -14.68
CA TRP A 239 -5.69 -21.48 -13.35
C TRP A 239 -5.11 -20.23 -12.69
N ALA A 240 -5.90 -19.60 -11.83
CA ALA A 240 -5.45 -18.58 -10.89
C ALA A 240 -5.99 -18.92 -9.51
N VAL A 241 -5.25 -18.56 -8.47
CA VAL A 241 -5.68 -18.76 -7.07
C VAL A 241 -5.93 -17.40 -6.45
N ILE A 242 -7.15 -17.19 -5.95
CA ILE A 242 -7.51 -16.01 -5.17
C ILE A 242 -7.72 -16.47 -3.73
N SER A 243 -7.06 -15.81 -2.80
CA SER A 243 -7.07 -16.14 -1.38
C SER A 243 -7.29 -14.88 -0.56
N ASP A 244 -8.19 -14.94 0.42
CA ASP A 244 -8.16 -13.95 1.51
C ASP A 244 -6.90 -14.16 2.38
N ILE A 245 -6.51 -13.13 3.14
CA ILE A 245 -5.35 -13.18 4.06
C ILE A 245 -5.79 -13.51 5.48
N ASP A 246 -6.63 -12.66 6.04
CA ASP A 246 -6.92 -12.61 7.47
C ASP A 246 -7.83 -13.77 7.90
N ASP A 247 -7.39 -14.54 8.89
CA ASP A 247 -8.00 -15.79 9.36
C ASP A 247 -8.22 -16.87 8.27
N THR A 248 -7.61 -16.67 7.08
CA THR A 248 -7.58 -17.65 5.99
C THR A 248 -6.19 -18.27 5.86
N ILE A 249 -5.16 -17.45 5.67
CA ILE A 249 -3.76 -17.93 5.61
C ILE A 249 -2.93 -17.42 6.79
N LYS A 250 -3.32 -16.32 7.41
CA LYS A 250 -2.68 -15.73 8.59
C LYS A 250 -3.68 -15.71 9.75
N ILE A 251 -3.25 -16.10 10.95
CA ILE A 251 -4.06 -15.86 12.14
C ILE A 251 -4.06 -14.35 12.43
N THR A 252 -5.25 -13.73 12.41
CA THR A 252 -5.43 -12.29 12.66
C THR A 252 -6.44 -12.03 13.79
N GLN A 253 -7.33 -12.99 14.09
CA GLN A 253 -8.40 -12.84 15.08
C GLN A 253 -9.35 -11.68 14.75
N THR A 254 -9.77 -11.59 13.49
CA THR A 254 -10.64 -10.53 12.95
C THR A 254 -11.93 -10.26 13.75
N PRO A 255 -12.54 -11.22 14.48
CA PRO A 255 -13.70 -10.92 15.32
C PRO A 255 -13.39 -10.08 16.57
N SER A 256 -12.12 -9.84 16.91
CA SER A 256 -11.70 -9.12 18.12
C SER A 256 -10.78 -7.93 17.77
N PRO A 257 -11.18 -6.68 18.07
CA PRO A 257 -10.30 -5.52 17.88
C PRO A 257 -8.96 -5.64 18.63
N LEU A 258 -8.97 -6.14 19.88
CA LEU A 258 -7.75 -6.42 20.64
C LEU A 258 -6.94 -7.55 20.01
N GLY A 259 -7.59 -8.60 19.51
CA GLY A 259 -6.94 -9.69 18.79
C GLY A 259 -6.22 -9.19 17.53
N ILE A 260 -6.88 -8.34 16.73
CA ILE A 260 -6.26 -7.70 15.55
C ILE A 260 -5.03 -6.91 15.96
N LEU A 261 -5.13 -6.06 16.99
CA LEU A 261 -3.98 -5.26 17.43
C LEU A 261 -2.84 -6.15 17.95
N HIS A 262 -3.15 -7.19 18.71
CA HIS A 262 -2.16 -8.14 19.23
C HIS A 262 -1.43 -8.84 18.08
N GLU A 263 -2.16 -9.51 17.19
CA GLU A 263 -1.59 -10.26 16.06
C GLU A 263 -0.87 -9.36 15.06
N THR A 264 -1.30 -8.09 14.94
CA THR A 264 -0.73 -7.14 13.97
C THR A 264 0.47 -6.39 14.53
N PHE A 265 0.49 -5.98 15.81
CA PHE A 265 1.51 -5.07 16.35
C PHE A 265 2.42 -5.70 17.41
N ILE A 266 1.99 -6.77 18.09
CA ILE A 266 2.74 -7.41 19.18
C ILE A 266 3.47 -8.66 18.71
N VAL A 267 2.76 -9.57 18.06
CA VAL A 267 3.29 -10.89 17.67
C VAL A 267 4.50 -10.73 16.76
N GLU A 268 5.65 -11.25 17.18
CA GLU A 268 6.90 -11.16 16.42
C GLU A 268 6.79 -11.88 15.09
N ASP A 269 6.47 -13.17 15.15
CA ASP A 269 6.32 -14.07 14.01
C ASP A 269 4.83 -14.32 13.74
N PRO A 270 4.23 -13.65 12.74
CA PRO A 270 2.83 -13.89 12.37
C PRO A 270 2.61 -15.36 12.02
N THR A 271 1.59 -15.97 12.63
CA THR A 271 1.39 -17.43 12.54
C THR A 271 0.52 -17.79 11.32
N PRO A 272 0.97 -18.72 10.46
CA PRO A 272 0.14 -19.23 9.38
C PRO A 272 -0.99 -20.12 9.92
N VAL A 273 -2.14 -20.08 9.28
CA VAL A 273 -3.25 -20.99 9.61
C VAL A 273 -2.79 -22.44 9.39
N PRO A 274 -2.93 -23.34 10.38
CA PRO A 274 -2.42 -24.70 10.29
C PRO A 274 -2.89 -25.44 9.04
N GLY A 275 -1.94 -26.06 8.32
CA GLY A 275 -2.20 -26.82 7.09
C GLY A 275 -2.24 -25.98 5.80
N MET A 276 -2.46 -24.67 5.87
CA MET A 276 -2.56 -23.81 4.68
C MET A 276 -1.27 -23.71 3.87
N PRO A 277 -0.06 -23.60 4.48
CA PRO A 277 1.19 -23.62 3.70
C PRO A 277 1.35 -24.91 2.88
N ALA A 278 1.02 -26.07 3.46
CA ALA A 278 1.09 -27.36 2.77
C ALA A 278 0.05 -27.46 1.65
N LEU A 279 -1.17 -26.99 1.89
CA LEU A 279 -2.22 -26.90 0.89
C LEU A 279 -1.78 -26.03 -0.30
N TYR A 280 -1.20 -24.85 -0.06
CA TYR A 280 -0.84 -23.92 -1.13
C TYR A 280 0.35 -24.42 -1.93
N SER A 281 1.31 -25.08 -1.26
CA SER A 281 2.40 -25.80 -1.94
C SER A 281 1.87 -26.92 -2.84
N HIS A 282 0.85 -27.65 -2.38
CA HIS A 282 0.20 -28.69 -3.17
C HIS A 282 -0.61 -28.13 -4.34
N ILE A 283 -1.36 -27.04 -4.14
CA ILE A 283 -2.09 -26.34 -5.21
C ILE A 283 -1.12 -25.83 -6.27
N GLN A 284 -0.02 -25.18 -5.84
CA GLN A 284 0.97 -24.62 -6.75
C GLN A 284 1.59 -25.71 -7.64
N SER A 285 1.97 -26.85 -7.07
CA SER A 285 2.53 -27.97 -7.84
C SER A 285 1.48 -28.64 -8.75
N THR A 286 0.27 -28.86 -8.25
CA THR A 286 -0.81 -29.55 -8.99
C THR A 286 -1.32 -28.72 -10.17
N LEU A 287 -1.42 -27.40 -10.00
CA LEU A 287 -1.92 -26.48 -11.04
C LEU A 287 -0.80 -25.88 -11.90
N GLN A 288 0.42 -26.42 -11.82
CA GLN A 288 1.57 -26.01 -12.63
C GLN A 288 1.95 -24.53 -12.46
N TYR A 289 2.11 -24.10 -11.20
CA TYR A 289 2.53 -22.74 -10.81
C TYR A 289 1.57 -21.65 -11.30
N PRO A 290 0.28 -21.67 -10.90
CA PRO A 290 -0.66 -20.62 -11.25
C PRO A 290 -0.27 -19.29 -10.57
N PRO A 291 -0.66 -18.13 -11.13
CA PRO A 291 -0.59 -16.86 -10.41
C PRO A 291 -1.48 -16.90 -9.14
N PHE A 292 -0.93 -16.35 -8.05
CA PHE A 292 -1.64 -16.16 -6.79
C PHE A 292 -2.01 -14.69 -6.59
N PHE A 293 -3.22 -14.45 -6.10
CA PHE A 293 -3.74 -13.16 -5.70
C PHE A 293 -4.22 -13.25 -4.26
N TYR A 294 -3.61 -12.47 -3.37
CA TYR A 294 -3.95 -12.40 -1.97
C TYR A 294 -4.73 -11.12 -1.70
N LEU A 295 -5.92 -11.23 -1.13
CA LEU A 295 -6.81 -10.13 -0.82
C LEU A 295 -6.82 -9.90 0.69
N SER A 296 -6.84 -8.64 1.14
CA SER A 296 -7.10 -8.34 2.54
C SER A 296 -7.88 -7.04 2.68
N ALA A 297 -8.74 -6.99 3.69
CA ALA A 297 -9.39 -5.76 4.13
C ALA A 297 -8.44 -4.79 4.84
N SER A 298 -7.19 -5.21 5.07
CA SER A 298 -6.16 -4.41 5.73
C SER A 298 -5.77 -3.15 4.94
N PRO A 299 -5.38 -2.09 5.66
CA PRO A 299 -4.81 -0.88 5.07
C PRO A 299 -3.51 -1.17 4.32
N TYR A 300 -3.26 -0.49 3.19
CA TYR A 300 -2.05 -0.72 2.37
C TYR A 300 -0.73 -0.48 3.13
N ASN A 301 -0.75 0.27 4.23
CA ASN A 301 0.41 0.49 5.10
C ASN A 301 0.96 -0.82 5.70
N LEU A 302 0.14 -1.87 5.81
CA LEU A 302 0.57 -3.21 6.24
C LEU A 302 1.24 -4.02 5.13
N TYR A 303 1.38 -3.48 3.92
CA TYR A 303 2.00 -4.19 2.80
C TYR A 303 3.39 -4.78 3.13
N PRO A 304 4.35 -4.04 3.71
CA PRO A 304 5.67 -4.61 4.01
C PRO A 304 5.59 -5.81 4.97
N PHE A 305 4.72 -5.72 5.99
CA PHE A 305 4.49 -6.78 6.97
C PHE A 305 3.85 -8.02 6.34
N LEU A 306 2.76 -7.83 5.59
CA LEU A 306 2.05 -8.92 4.92
C LEU A 306 2.87 -9.57 3.81
N ARG A 307 3.70 -8.77 3.11
CA ARG A 307 4.64 -9.27 2.11
C ARG A 307 5.66 -10.21 2.73
N GLN A 308 6.31 -9.81 3.83
CA GLN A 308 7.28 -10.66 4.53
C GLN A 308 6.65 -11.96 5.02
N PHE A 309 5.45 -11.89 5.60
CA PHE A 309 4.70 -13.08 6.03
C PHE A 309 4.41 -14.02 4.85
N ARG A 310 3.96 -13.49 3.72
CA ARG A 310 3.71 -14.29 2.51
C ARG A 310 5.01 -14.89 1.96
N GLU A 311 6.10 -14.14 1.90
CA GLU A 311 7.41 -14.63 1.47
C GLU A 311 7.93 -15.79 2.34
N ALA A 312 7.61 -15.78 3.63
CA ALA A 312 8.03 -16.82 4.57
C ALA A 312 7.24 -18.14 4.45
N HIS A 313 5.99 -18.10 3.96
CA HIS A 313 5.07 -19.23 4.11
C HIS A 313 4.30 -19.65 2.85
N TYR A 314 4.20 -18.79 1.83
CA TYR A 314 3.28 -18.97 0.72
C TYR A 314 3.90 -18.66 -0.66
N PRO A 315 3.35 -19.21 -1.76
CA PRO A 315 3.78 -18.89 -3.11
C PRO A 315 3.79 -17.39 -3.41
N GLN A 316 4.75 -16.96 -4.25
CA GLN A 316 4.80 -15.60 -4.78
C GLN A 316 3.46 -15.22 -5.44
N GLY A 317 2.92 -14.05 -5.10
CA GLY A 317 1.68 -13.54 -5.68
C GLY A 317 1.44 -12.07 -5.39
N THR A 318 0.47 -11.50 -6.10
CA THR A 318 0.02 -10.10 -5.92
C THR A 318 -0.72 -9.98 -4.60
N ILE A 319 -0.40 -8.96 -3.78
CA ILE A 319 -1.17 -8.65 -2.57
C ILE A 319 -1.98 -7.38 -2.84
N ILE A 320 -3.30 -7.48 -2.66
CA ILE A 320 -4.27 -6.40 -2.89
C ILE A 320 -4.85 -5.99 -1.54
N LEU A 321 -4.67 -4.71 -1.21
CA LEU A 321 -5.03 -4.11 0.07
C LEU A 321 -5.98 -2.93 -0.16
N ARG A 322 -6.64 -2.46 0.92
CA ARG A 322 -7.52 -1.30 0.82
C ARG A 322 -6.73 0.00 0.70
N ASP A 323 -7.21 0.90 -0.16
CA ASP A 323 -6.82 2.31 -0.22
C ASP A 323 -7.43 3.09 0.96
N ALA A 324 -7.08 2.67 2.17
CA ALA A 324 -7.52 3.29 3.40
C ALA A 324 -6.33 3.24 4.34
N SER A 325 -5.60 4.33 4.48
CA SER A 325 -4.36 4.32 5.28
C SER A 325 -4.66 4.26 6.76
N TRP A 326 -5.42 5.24 7.25
CA TRP A 326 -5.45 5.55 8.68
C TRP A 326 -6.83 5.65 9.30
N GLN A 327 -7.82 5.89 8.46
CA GLN A 327 -9.24 5.87 8.82
C GLN A 327 -9.63 4.51 9.42
N ASN A 328 -8.95 3.43 9.01
CA ASN A 328 -9.18 2.08 9.53
C ASN A 328 -8.48 1.79 10.87
N LEU A 329 -7.25 2.28 11.12
CA LEU A 329 -6.63 2.11 12.45
C LEU A 329 -7.27 3.05 13.47
N GLY A 330 -7.58 4.29 13.09
CA GLY A 330 -8.33 5.21 13.95
C GLY A 330 -9.69 4.64 14.35
N GLY A 331 -10.43 4.05 13.41
CA GLY A 331 -11.68 3.33 13.68
C GLY A 331 -11.49 2.09 14.57
N LEU A 332 -10.41 1.32 14.35
CA LEU A 332 -10.08 0.16 15.19
C LEU A 332 -9.69 0.56 16.62
N ILE A 333 -8.96 1.66 16.79
CA ILE A 333 -8.61 2.20 18.11
C ILE A 333 -9.86 2.79 18.78
N ALA A 334 -10.72 3.49 18.01
CA ALA A 334 -11.97 4.04 18.53
C ALA A 334 -12.92 2.94 19.05
N SER A 335 -13.01 1.79 18.37
CA SER A 335 -13.87 0.69 18.81
C SER A 335 -13.41 0.06 20.12
N LEU A 336 -12.10 0.06 20.41
CA LEU A 336 -11.57 -0.37 21.71
C LEU A 336 -12.07 0.50 22.86
N ASN A 337 -12.10 1.81 22.65
CA ASN A 337 -12.59 2.76 23.67
C ASN A 337 -14.08 2.58 23.95
N GLN A 338 -14.88 2.15 22.96
CA GLN A 338 -16.31 1.87 23.13
C GLN A 338 -16.56 0.58 23.93
N ASP A 339 -15.77 -0.48 23.70
CA ASP A 339 -15.90 -1.74 24.45
C ASP A 339 -15.44 -1.62 25.91
N THR A 340 -14.45 -0.77 26.19
CA THR A 340 -13.98 -0.51 27.56
C THR A 340 -14.98 0.30 28.38
N GLN A 341 -15.74 1.21 27.75
CA GLN A 341 -16.84 1.97 28.38
C GLN A 341 -18.07 1.09 28.64
N GLY A 342 -18.29 0.01 27.87
CA GLY A 342 -19.41 -0.93 28.03
C GLY A 342 -19.24 -1.97 29.15
N LYS A 343 -18.06 -2.07 29.77
CA LYS A 343 -17.75 -3.01 30.87
C LYS A 343 -17.72 -2.39 32.26
N SER A 344 -18.14 -1.13 32.41
CA SER A 344 -18.45 -0.57 33.72
C SER A 344 -19.92 -0.80 34.04
N ILE A 345 -20.18 -1.56 35.10
CA ILE A 345 -21.46 -1.84 35.77
C ILE A 345 -22.24 -3.04 35.21
N ARG A 346 -22.08 -4.17 35.90
CA ARG A 346 -23.16 -4.92 36.59
C ARG A 346 -22.52 -5.89 37.58
N ASP A 347 -22.33 -5.40 38.81
CA ASP A 347 -22.50 -6.22 40.01
C ASP A 347 -24.01 -6.45 40.25
#